data_AF-A0A7L2DCR7-F1
#
_entry.id   AF-A0A7L2DCR7-F1
#
_cell.length_a   1.000
_cell.length_b   1.000
_cell.length_c   1.000
_cell.angle_alpha   90.00
_cell.angle_beta   90.00
_cell.angle_gamma   90.00
#
_symmetry.space_group_name_H-M   'P 1'
#
loop_
_entity.id
_entity.type
_entity.pdbx_description
1 polymer ?
#
loop_
_entity_poly.entity_id
_entity_poly.type
_entity_poly.pdbx_seq_one_letter_code
_entity_poly.pdbx_strand_id
1 'polypeptide(L)'
;RDSKIPEPPEGHRWKEVRFDNTVTWLASWTENIQNTWKYIMLNPSSKLKGEKDWQKYEVARRLKGVVHTIRAQYRRDWKSKELKKRQRAVALYFIDKLALRAGNEKEEGETADTVGCCSLRVEHIQLHAQLDGQEHVVEFDFLGKDSIRYYNKVSVEKPVFKNLQLFMKNKDPTDDLFDLLTTAFLNKHLQHLMDGLTAKVFRTYNASITLQEQLKALTNPEDDVAGKLLSYNRANRAVAILCNHQRSIPKTYARSMQVLQQKIDAKKKQVEEAQEEVKKAEDEFKDTEDAKAEANLEKKKKLLKRLEEQLAKLNIQATDKEENKQIALGTSKLNYLDPRISVAWCKKFGIPIERIYNKTQREKFAWAIDMAGEDFEF
;
A
#
# COMPACT_ATOMS: atom_id res chain seq x y z
N ARG A 1 1.07 3.89 40.25
CA ARG A 1 1.17 2.90 41.36
C ARG A 1 -0.15 2.78 42.10
N ASP A 2 -1.03 3.77 41.92
CA ASP A 2 -2.26 3.97 42.69
C ASP A 2 -3.51 3.32 42.06
N SER A 3 -3.32 2.54 40.99
CA SER A 3 -4.40 1.81 40.32
C SER A 3 -4.62 0.45 41.00
N LYS A 4 -5.87 -0.02 41.04
CA LYS A 4 -6.19 -1.38 41.51
C LYS A 4 -5.45 -2.41 40.65
N ILE A 5 -4.60 -3.22 41.29
CA ILE A 5 -3.86 -4.31 40.63
C ILE A 5 -4.85 -5.43 40.28
N PRO A 6 -4.85 -5.96 39.04
CA PRO A 6 -5.69 -7.09 38.67
C PRO A 6 -5.35 -8.34 39.50
N GLU A 7 -6.36 -8.98 40.08
CA GLU A 7 -6.20 -10.23 40.83
C GLU A 7 -5.93 -11.40 39.87
N PRO A 8 -4.95 -12.28 40.15
CA PRO A 8 -4.77 -13.49 39.38
C PRO A 8 -5.92 -14.48 39.63
N PRO A 9 -6.14 -15.47 38.73
CA PRO A 9 -7.07 -16.57 39.01
C PRO A 9 -6.74 -17.30 40.32
N GLU A 10 -7.76 -17.90 40.95
CA GLU A 10 -7.60 -18.63 42.22
C GLU A 10 -6.54 -19.74 42.11
N GLY A 11 -5.64 -19.83 43.09
CA GLY A 11 -4.52 -20.77 43.09
C GLY A 11 -3.33 -20.36 42.22
N HIS A 12 -3.38 -19.20 41.55
CA HIS A 12 -2.31 -18.70 40.69
C HIS A 12 -1.67 -17.39 41.19
N ARG A 13 -0.50 -17.07 40.62
CA ARG A 13 0.20 -15.80 40.84
C ARG A 13 0.70 -15.21 39.53
N TRP A 14 0.74 -13.88 39.43
CA TRP A 14 1.46 -13.20 38.35
C TRP A 14 2.97 -13.46 38.47
N LYS A 15 3.66 -13.53 37.32
CA LYS A 15 5.13 -13.66 37.30
C LYS A 15 5.82 -12.43 37.89
N GLU A 16 5.33 -11.24 37.53
CA GLU A 16 5.82 -9.95 37.99
C GLU A 16 4.69 -8.92 37.87
N VAL A 17 4.61 -8.00 38.82
CA VAL A 17 3.81 -6.77 38.72
C VAL A 17 4.77 -5.60 38.77
N ARG A 18 4.83 -4.80 37.70
CA ARG A 18 5.73 -3.65 37.58
C ARG A 18 4.99 -2.38 37.17
N PHE A 19 5.56 -1.25 37.55
CA PHE A 19 5.04 0.08 37.27
C PHE A 19 6.06 0.86 36.41
N ASP A 20 6.07 0.57 35.12
CA ASP A 20 6.95 1.21 34.14
C ASP A 20 6.13 2.16 33.25
N ASN A 21 6.34 3.46 33.41
CA ASN A 21 5.66 4.50 32.63
C ASN A 21 6.38 4.85 31.31
N THR A 22 7.46 4.15 30.98
CA THR A 22 8.20 4.33 29.71
C THR A 22 7.69 3.43 28.58
N VAL A 23 6.85 2.45 28.90
CA VAL A 23 6.29 1.46 27.96
C VAL A 23 4.81 1.73 27.66
N THR A 24 4.25 1.00 26.69
CA THR A 24 2.83 1.14 26.28
C THR A 24 2.01 -0.14 26.39
N TRP A 25 2.60 -1.23 26.89
CA TRP A 25 1.89 -2.50 27.08
C TRP A 25 1.30 -2.57 28.49
N LEU A 26 0.19 -3.30 28.63
CA LEU A 26 -0.53 -3.52 29.89
C LEU A 26 -0.14 -4.86 30.54
N ALA A 27 0.11 -5.87 29.71
CA ALA A 27 0.63 -7.17 30.12
C ALA A 27 1.62 -7.69 29.07
N SER A 28 2.54 -8.55 29.50
CA SER A 28 3.53 -9.19 28.63
C SER A 28 3.88 -10.60 29.10
N TRP A 29 4.24 -11.48 28.17
CA TRP A 29 4.77 -12.80 28.47
C TRP A 29 5.81 -13.20 27.43
N THR A 30 6.65 -14.18 27.76
CA THR A 30 7.55 -14.83 26.80
C THR A 30 6.82 -16.00 26.17
N GLU A 31 6.74 -16.04 24.84
CA GLU A 31 6.24 -17.24 24.14
C GLU A 31 7.37 -18.25 23.93
N ASN A 32 7.04 -19.53 23.85
CA ASN A 32 7.98 -20.65 23.93
C ASN A 32 8.52 -21.16 22.58
N ILE A 33 8.04 -20.62 21.44
CA ILE A 33 8.48 -21.02 20.10
C ILE A 33 9.76 -20.25 19.71
N GLN A 34 9.76 -18.92 19.87
CA GLN A 34 10.90 -18.07 19.53
C GLN A 34 11.53 -17.39 20.75
N ASN A 35 11.05 -17.70 21.96
CA ASN A 35 11.47 -17.07 23.21
C ASN A 35 11.34 -15.53 23.19
N THR A 36 10.39 -15.01 22.39
CA THR A 36 10.15 -13.56 22.25
C THR A 36 9.04 -13.06 23.17
N TRP A 37 9.08 -11.77 23.46
CA TRP A 37 8.04 -11.11 24.25
C TRP A 37 6.77 -10.84 23.41
N LYS A 38 5.62 -11.23 23.96
CA LYS A 38 4.28 -10.84 23.50
C LYS A 38 3.67 -9.83 24.45
N TYR A 39 2.73 -9.04 23.94
CA TYR A 39 2.19 -7.88 24.64
C TYR A 39 0.69 -7.75 24.43
N ILE A 40 -0.03 -7.37 25.49
CA ILE A 40 -1.37 -6.77 25.40
C ILE A 40 -1.19 -5.25 25.42
N MET A 41 -1.78 -4.56 24.45
CA MET A 41 -1.72 -3.10 24.31
C MET A 41 -3.12 -2.54 24.05
N LEU A 42 -3.27 -1.22 24.21
CA LEU A 42 -4.51 -0.52 23.89
C LEU A 42 -4.89 -0.64 22.40
N ASN A 43 -6.20 -0.57 22.15
CA ASN A 43 -6.80 -0.60 20.81
C ASN A 43 -6.25 0.54 19.92
N PRO A 44 -6.12 0.35 18.59
CA PRO A 44 -5.72 1.39 17.64
C PRO A 44 -6.48 2.73 17.73
N SER A 45 -7.73 2.76 18.19
CA SER A 45 -8.51 4.00 18.38
C SER A 45 -8.11 4.80 19.63
N SER A 46 -7.28 4.23 20.51
CA SER A 46 -6.81 4.93 21.71
C SER A 46 -5.91 6.12 21.37
N LYS A 47 -5.97 7.18 22.18
CA LYS A 47 -5.14 8.38 22.05
C LYS A 47 -3.65 8.05 21.85
N LEU A 48 -3.10 7.17 22.69
CA LEU A 48 -1.69 6.78 22.64
C LEU A 48 -1.27 6.13 21.31
N LYS A 49 -2.15 5.32 20.71
CA LYS A 49 -1.88 4.70 19.40
C LYS A 49 -2.10 5.68 18.26
N GLY A 50 -3.17 6.48 18.32
CA GLY A 50 -3.48 7.53 17.35
C GLY A 50 -2.38 8.58 17.23
N GLU A 51 -1.87 9.11 18.35
CA GLU A 51 -0.79 10.10 18.36
C GLU A 51 0.51 9.55 17.74
N LYS A 52 0.88 8.31 18.05
CA LYS A 52 2.05 7.67 17.43
C LYS A 52 1.87 7.43 15.94
N ASP A 53 0.66 7.07 15.50
CA ASP A 53 0.34 6.87 14.09
C ASP A 53 0.36 8.20 13.33
N TRP A 54 -0.17 9.27 13.92
CA TRP A 54 -0.06 10.64 13.39
C TRP A 54 1.39 11.09 13.28
N GLN A 55 2.19 10.96 14.36
CA GLN A 55 3.63 11.30 14.36
C GLN A 55 4.40 10.53 13.28
N LYS A 56 4.09 9.26 13.05
CA LYS A 56 4.68 8.45 11.98
C LYS A 56 4.49 9.13 10.62
N TYR A 57 3.29 9.63 10.32
CA TYR A 57 3.02 10.34 9.08
C TYR A 57 3.67 11.73 9.04
N GLU A 58 3.73 12.45 10.16
CA GLU A 58 4.46 13.73 10.23
C GLU A 58 5.96 13.58 9.96
N VAL A 59 6.59 12.51 10.47
CA VAL A 59 8.00 12.19 10.13
C VAL A 59 8.14 11.92 8.63
N ALA A 60 7.18 11.21 8.01
CA ALA A 60 7.20 10.98 6.57
C ALA A 60 6.98 12.26 5.74
N ARG A 61 6.18 13.22 6.23
CA ARG A 61 6.03 14.56 5.61
C ARG A 61 7.29 15.39 5.75
N ARG A 62 7.98 15.35 6.89
CA ARG A 62 9.31 15.99 7.03
C ARG A 62 10.32 15.41 6.05
N LEU A 63 10.28 14.10 5.80
CA LEU A 63 11.11 13.48 4.76
C LEU A 63 10.83 14.09 3.38
N LYS A 64 9.56 14.37 3.00
CA LYS A 64 9.21 15.05 1.73
C LYS A 64 10.04 16.34 1.53
N GLY A 65 10.20 17.15 2.58
CA GLY A 65 10.94 18.42 2.53
C GLY A 65 12.45 18.28 2.29
N VAL A 66 13.06 17.14 2.64
CA VAL A 66 14.52 16.93 2.55
C VAL A 66 14.93 15.78 1.62
N VAL A 67 13.96 15.04 1.06
CA VAL A 67 14.23 13.83 0.27
C VAL A 67 15.12 14.10 -0.93
N HIS A 68 14.98 15.26 -1.59
CA HIS A 68 15.82 15.63 -2.73
C HIS A 68 17.29 15.82 -2.32
N THR A 69 17.54 16.40 -1.16
CA THR A 69 18.89 16.56 -0.58
C THR A 69 19.51 15.20 -0.27
N ILE A 70 18.74 14.29 0.33
CA ILE A 70 19.18 12.91 0.61
C ILE A 70 19.49 12.18 -0.69
N ARG A 71 18.63 12.32 -1.71
CA ARG A 71 18.83 11.75 -3.05
C ARG A 71 20.10 12.26 -3.71
N ALA A 72 20.36 13.56 -3.65
CA ALA A 72 21.59 14.15 -4.15
C ALA A 72 22.83 13.65 -3.38
N GLN A 73 22.72 13.43 -2.07
CA GLN A 73 23.82 12.90 -1.26
C GLN A 73 24.15 11.44 -1.61
N TYR A 74 23.16 10.53 -1.62
CA TYR A 74 23.48 9.13 -1.91
C TYR A 74 23.99 8.95 -3.35
N ARG A 75 23.53 9.78 -4.31
CA ARG A 75 24.03 9.79 -5.69
C ARG A 75 25.51 10.16 -5.77
N ARG A 76 25.96 11.11 -4.94
CA ARG A 76 27.38 11.46 -4.81
C ARG A 76 28.16 10.33 -4.16
N ASP A 77 27.59 9.71 -3.11
CA ASP A 77 28.24 8.64 -2.36
C ASP A 77 28.51 7.37 -3.19
N TRP A 78 27.79 7.14 -4.30
CA TRP A 78 28.10 6.05 -5.25
C TRP A 78 29.51 6.12 -5.82
N LYS A 79 30.13 7.31 -5.83
CA LYS A 79 31.49 7.54 -6.31
C LYS A 79 32.52 7.69 -5.18
N SER A 80 32.12 7.50 -3.92
CA SER A 80 33.00 7.60 -2.75
C SER A 80 34.23 6.70 -2.87
N LYS A 81 35.36 7.05 -2.27
CA LYS A 81 36.52 6.13 -2.18
C LYS A 81 36.27 4.97 -1.22
N GLU A 82 35.41 5.17 -0.23
CA GLU A 82 35.06 4.15 0.77
C GLU A 82 33.95 3.23 0.27
N LEU A 83 34.22 1.92 0.21
CA LEU A 83 33.26 0.90 -0.23
C LEU A 83 32.00 0.88 0.64
N LYS A 84 32.17 1.02 1.97
CA LYS A 84 31.08 1.10 2.94
C LYS A 84 30.06 2.21 2.62
N LYS A 85 30.54 3.39 2.19
CA LYS A 85 29.67 4.50 1.77
C LYS A 85 28.91 4.16 0.48
N ARG A 86 29.56 3.48 -0.47
CA ARG A 86 28.90 3.04 -1.72
C ARG A 86 27.80 2.02 -1.45
N GLN A 87 28.07 0.99 -0.64
CA GLN A 87 27.07 -0.02 -0.28
C GLN A 87 25.87 0.61 0.40
N ARG A 88 26.10 1.45 1.42
CA ARG A 88 25.03 2.22 2.09
C ARG A 88 24.21 3.04 1.10
N ALA A 89 24.86 3.72 0.16
CA ALA A 89 24.19 4.59 -0.81
C ALA A 89 23.37 3.80 -1.85
N VAL A 90 23.84 2.61 -2.26
CA VAL A 90 23.09 1.71 -3.15
C VAL A 90 21.90 1.07 -2.41
N ALA A 91 22.09 0.61 -1.17
CA ALA A 91 21.00 0.09 -0.36
C ALA A 91 19.93 1.15 -0.07
N LEU A 92 20.34 2.40 0.22
CA LEU A 92 19.39 3.50 0.40
C LEU A 92 18.63 3.82 -0.89
N TYR A 93 19.29 3.73 -2.05
CA TYR A 93 18.63 3.85 -3.36
C TYR A 93 17.58 2.76 -3.58
N PHE A 94 17.85 1.51 -3.23
CA PHE A 94 16.84 0.43 -3.33
C PHE A 94 15.66 0.65 -2.39
N ILE A 95 15.90 1.10 -1.16
CA ILE A 95 14.82 1.43 -0.21
C ILE A 95 13.98 2.61 -0.72
N ASP A 96 14.61 3.65 -1.29
CA ASP A 96 13.92 4.82 -1.83
C ASP A 96 13.13 4.51 -3.12
N LYS A 97 13.73 3.78 -4.08
CA LYS A 97 13.11 3.56 -5.39
C LYS A 97 12.17 2.37 -5.46
N LEU A 98 12.51 1.29 -4.78
CA LEU A 98 11.78 0.02 -4.84
C LEU A 98 10.95 -0.24 -3.58
N ALA A 99 10.97 0.70 -2.62
CA ALA A 99 10.29 0.57 -1.34
C ALA A 99 10.61 -0.76 -0.62
N LEU A 100 11.85 -1.25 -0.72
CA LEU A 100 12.30 -2.43 0.00
C LEU A 100 12.29 -2.20 1.52
N ARG A 101 12.05 -3.26 2.28
CA ARG A 101 12.23 -3.22 3.75
C ARG A 101 13.72 -3.25 4.07
N ALA A 102 14.10 -2.71 5.23
CA ALA A 102 15.49 -2.64 5.65
C ALA A 102 16.20 -4.00 5.67
N GLY A 103 15.54 -5.06 6.17
CA GLY A 103 16.10 -6.41 6.27
C GLY A 103 17.06 -6.57 7.43
N ASN A 104 16.54 -6.87 8.62
CA ASN A 104 17.39 -7.21 9.76
C ASN A 104 17.89 -8.64 9.59
N GLU A 105 19.12 -8.90 10.03
CA GLU A 105 19.64 -10.25 10.20
C GLU A 105 18.75 -11.06 11.14
N LYS A 106 18.67 -12.36 10.88
CA LYS A 106 17.93 -13.33 11.65
C LYS A 106 18.82 -14.51 11.94
N GLU A 107 18.56 -15.21 13.05
CA GLU A 107 19.29 -16.42 13.37
C GLU A 107 18.90 -17.55 12.39
N GLU A 108 19.92 -18.18 11.81
CA GLU A 108 19.76 -19.29 10.86
C GLU A 108 19.11 -20.50 11.55
N GLY A 109 18.15 -21.12 10.87
CA GLY A 109 17.43 -22.29 11.38
C GLY A 109 16.27 -21.99 12.34
N GLU A 110 16.18 -20.78 12.90
CA GLU A 110 15.05 -20.41 13.79
C GLU A 110 13.86 -19.79 13.06
N THR A 111 14.11 -19.15 11.92
CA THR A 111 13.08 -18.45 11.16
C THR A 111 13.14 -18.82 9.68
N ALA A 112 12.02 -18.62 8.98
CA ALA A 112 11.99 -18.78 7.54
C ALA A 112 13.01 -17.84 6.86
N ASP A 113 13.83 -18.41 5.98
CA ASP A 113 14.83 -17.68 5.21
C ASP A 113 14.16 -16.63 4.33
N THR A 114 14.23 -15.39 4.80
CA THR A 114 13.55 -14.25 4.21
C THR A 114 14.41 -13.03 4.43
N VAL A 115 14.60 -12.25 3.37
CA VAL A 115 15.56 -11.15 3.34
C VAL A 115 14.89 -9.81 3.12
N GLY A 116 15.60 -8.74 3.47
CA GLY A 116 15.31 -7.38 3.03
C GLY A 116 16.57 -6.74 2.47
N CYS A 117 16.51 -5.43 2.21
CA CYS A 117 17.54 -4.73 1.45
C CYS A 117 18.97 -4.91 1.97
N CYS A 118 19.21 -4.77 3.28
CA CYS A 118 20.55 -4.84 3.86
C CYS A 118 21.04 -6.29 4.01
N SER A 119 20.12 -7.27 4.01
CA SER A 119 20.41 -8.70 4.15
C SER A 119 20.26 -9.44 2.82
N LEU A 120 20.33 -8.73 1.69
CA LEU A 120 20.34 -9.36 0.37
C LEU A 120 21.65 -10.12 0.20
N ARG A 121 21.56 -11.31 -0.37
CA ARG A 121 22.69 -12.15 -0.80
C ARG A 121 22.93 -12.04 -2.31
N VAL A 122 24.09 -12.49 -2.77
CA VAL A 122 24.49 -12.48 -4.19
C VAL A 122 23.48 -13.23 -5.07
N GLU A 123 22.98 -14.38 -4.63
CA GLU A 123 22.01 -15.21 -5.37
C GLU A 123 20.66 -14.52 -5.65
N HIS A 124 20.31 -13.49 -4.89
CA HIS A 124 19.02 -12.81 -4.99
C HIS A 124 18.93 -11.78 -6.11
N ILE A 125 20.06 -11.47 -6.76
CA ILE A 125 20.09 -10.54 -7.87
C ILE A 125 20.85 -11.11 -9.07
N GLN A 126 20.38 -10.79 -10.27
CA GLN A 126 21.09 -11.04 -11.51
C GLN A 126 21.29 -9.71 -12.25
N LEU A 127 22.50 -9.52 -12.78
CA LEU A 127 22.89 -8.29 -13.46
C LEU A 127 22.91 -8.51 -14.97
N HIS A 128 22.02 -7.81 -15.67
CA HIS A 128 21.91 -7.85 -17.12
C HIS A 128 22.37 -6.52 -17.71
N ALA A 129 23.43 -6.54 -18.52
CA ALA A 129 23.92 -5.32 -19.16
C ALA A 129 22.85 -4.70 -20.08
N GLN A 130 22.09 -5.54 -20.78
CA GLN A 130 20.93 -5.19 -21.56
C GLN A 130 19.87 -6.31 -21.44
N LEU A 131 18.61 -5.95 -21.20
CA LEU A 131 17.49 -6.89 -21.14
C LEU A 131 16.21 -6.16 -21.55
N ASP A 132 15.37 -6.79 -22.38
CA ASP A 132 14.07 -6.23 -22.81
C ASP A 132 14.18 -4.81 -23.40
N GLY A 133 15.28 -4.51 -24.12
CA GLY A 133 15.56 -3.20 -24.70
C GLY A 133 16.04 -2.12 -23.70
N GLN A 134 16.21 -2.46 -22.43
CA GLN A 134 16.70 -1.56 -21.38
C GLN A 134 18.16 -1.86 -21.04
N GLU A 135 18.92 -0.83 -20.70
CA GLU A 135 20.30 -0.96 -20.21
C GLU A 135 20.33 -1.09 -18.68
N HIS A 136 21.38 -1.76 -18.19
CA HIS A 136 21.72 -1.83 -16.76
C HIS A 136 20.56 -2.37 -15.91
N VAL A 137 20.03 -3.52 -16.30
CA VAL A 137 18.87 -4.14 -15.65
C VAL A 137 19.34 -5.02 -14.49
N VAL A 138 18.74 -4.80 -13.32
CA VAL A 138 18.88 -5.67 -12.15
C VAL A 138 17.60 -6.48 -12.02
N GLU A 139 17.72 -7.79 -12.15
CA GLU A 139 16.65 -8.74 -11.86
C GLU A 139 16.75 -9.15 -10.40
N PHE A 140 15.71 -8.88 -9.62
CA PHE A 140 15.57 -9.27 -8.23
C PHE A 140 14.68 -10.49 -8.13
N ASP A 141 15.10 -11.49 -7.36
CA ASP A 141 14.28 -12.65 -7.03
C ASP A 141 14.60 -13.15 -5.63
N PHE A 142 13.73 -12.87 -4.66
CA PHE A 142 13.93 -13.29 -3.27
C PHE A 142 12.62 -13.41 -2.50
N LEU A 143 12.66 -14.10 -1.37
CA LEU A 143 11.53 -14.16 -0.44
C LEU A 143 11.65 -13.04 0.61
N GLY A 144 10.67 -12.14 0.61
CA GLY A 144 10.58 -11.06 1.59
C GLY A 144 9.83 -11.47 2.86
N LYS A 145 9.38 -10.47 3.64
CA LYS A 145 8.53 -10.68 4.81
C LYS A 145 7.32 -11.57 4.48
N ASP A 146 7.00 -12.49 5.38
CA ASP A 146 5.88 -13.44 5.26
C ASP A 146 6.07 -14.42 4.07
N SER A 147 7.32 -14.63 3.66
CA SER A 147 7.75 -15.46 2.52
C SER A 147 7.09 -15.07 1.19
N ILE A 148 6.72 -13.80 1.04
CA ILE A 148 6.17 -13.27 -0.21
C ILE A 148 7.33 -12.99 -1.16
N ARG A 149 7.32 -13.67 -2.33
CA ARG A 149 8.29 -13.47 -3.39
C ARG A 149 8.27 -12.01 -3.87
N TYR A 150 9.45 -11.41 -3.95
CA TYR A 150 9.69 -10.17 -4.67
C TYR A 150 10.43 -10.51 -5.94
N TYR A 151 9.73 -10.38 -7.08
CA TYR A 151 10.30 -10.54 -8.41
C TYR A 151 10.16 -9.23 -9.16
N ASN A 152 11.26 -8.66 -9.63
CA ASN A 152 11.22 -7.40 -10.38
C ASN A 152 12.47 -7.24 -11.27
N LYS A 153 12.29 -6.74 -12.49
CA LYS A 153 13.37 -6.34 -13.39
C LYS A 153 13.36 -4.83 -13.47
N VAL A 154 14.44 -4.19 -13.03
CA VAL A 154 14.52 -2.72 -12.99
C VAL A 154 15.81 -2.23 -13.61
N SER A 155 15.68 -1.32 -14.58
CA SER A 155 16.80 -0.53 -15.08
C SER A 155 17.28 0.43 -13.99
N VAL A 156 18.58 0.40 -13.69
CA VAL A 156 19.20 1.25 -12.66
C VAL A 156 20.22 2.20 -13.26
N GLU A 157 20.56 3.26 -12.52
CA GLU A 157 21.60 4.19 -12.94
C GLU A 157 22.96 3.46 -13.10
N LYS A 158 23.71 3.77 -14.16
CA LYS A 158 25.01 3.14 -14.48
C LYS A 158 25.99 3.01 -13.29
N PRO A 159 26.14 4.02 -12.40
CA PRO A 159 26.99 3.88 -11.21
C PRO A 159 26.49 2.81 -10.22
N VAL A 160 25.17 2.62 -10.10
CA VAL A 160 24.57 1.57 -9.27
C VAL A 160 24.92 0.20 -9.83
N PHE A 161 24.69 -0.01 -11.13
CA PHE A 161 25.01 -1.28 -11.79
C PHE A 161 26.49 -1.67 -11.64
N LYS A 162 27.40 -0.73 -11.91
CA LYS A 162 28.85 -0.95 -11.73
C LYS A 162 29.23 -1.26 -10.28
N ASN A 163 28.59 -0.60 -9.32
CA ASN A 163 28.83 -0.88 -7.90
C ASN A 163 28.33 -2.27 -7.51
N LEU A 164 27.18 -2.72 -8.02
CA LEU A 164 26.70 -4.08 -7.77
C LEU A 164 27.67 -5.14 -8.33
N GLN A 165 28.20 -4.94 -9.54
CA GLN A 165 29.25 -5.81 -10.09
C GLN A 165 30.47 -5.90 -9.16
N LEU A 166 30.87 -4.78 -8.55
CA LEU A 166 31.95 -4.75 -7.58
C LEU A 166 31.58 -5.47 -6.27
N PHE A 167 30.34 -5.30 -5.79
CA PHE A 167 29.87 -5.91 -4.54
C PHE A 167 29.74 -7.43 -4.62
N MET A 168 29.53 -7.98 -5.81
CA MET A 168 29.43 -9.42 -6.08
C MET A 168 30.79 -10.06 -6.43
N LYS A 169 31.85 -9.27 -6.62
CA LYS A 169 33.16 -9.79 -7.04
C LYS A 169 33.80 -10.61 -5.92
N ASN A 170 34.29 -11.81 -6.27
CA ASN A 170 34.95 -12.75 -5.34
C ASN A 170 34.06 -13.17 -4.16
N LYS A 171 32.76 -13.34 -4.41
CA LYS A 171 31.78 -13.80 -3.43
C LYS A 171 31.03 -15.02 -3.95
N ASP A 172 30.67 -15.89 -3.03
CA ASP A 172 29.80 -17.04 -3.30
C ASP A 172 28.33 -16.60 -3.35
N PRO A 173 27.43 -17.40 -3.96
CA PRO A 173 26.01 -17.06 -4.07
C PRO A 173 25.32 -16.78 -2.72
N THR A 174 25.76 -17.45 -1.66
CA THR A 174 25.23 -17.33 -0.30
C THR A 174 25.81 -16.17 0.50
N ASP A 175 26.84 -15.48 -0.01
CA ASP A 175 27.43 -14.35 0.68
C ASP A 175 26.51 -13.12 0.62
N ASP A 176 26.60 -12.28 1.65
CA ASP A 176 25.90 -11.00 1.69
C ASP A 176 26.35 -10.08 0.54
N LEU A 177 25.39 -9.54 -0.19
CA LEU A 177 25.61 -8.53 -1.22
C LEU A 177 26.21 -7.26 -0.60
N PHE A 178 25.78 -6.89 0.61
CA PHE A 178 26.23 -5.71 1.34
C PHE A 178 27.00 -6.07 2.62
N ASP A 179 28.14 -6.73 2.46
CA ASP A 179 29.01 -7.25 3.53
C ASP A 179 29.53 -6.21 4.54
N LEU A 180 29.52 -4.91 4.21
CA LEU A 180 29.96 -3.83 5.11
C LEU A 180 28.79 -3.00 5.68
N LEU A 181 27.55 -3.47 5.52
CA LEU A 181 26.33 -2.76 5.86
C LEU A 181 25.44 -3.58 6.80
N THR A 182 24.95 -2.94 7.86
CA THR A 182 23.86 -3.47 8.69
C THR A 182 22.72 -2.46 8.77
N THR A 183 21.52 -2.90 9.15
CA THR A 183 20.37 -1.99 9.31
C THR A 183 20.60 -0.96 10.41
N ALA A 184 21.34 -1.33 11.47
CA ALA A 184 21.75 -0.41 12.53
C ALA A 184 22.64 0.71 11.98
N PHE A 185 23.64 0.36 11.16
CA PHE A 185 24.50 1.35 10.51
C PHE A 185 23.73 2.26 9.56
N LEU A 186 22.83 1.70 8.75
CA LEU A 186 21.97 2.48 7.85
C LEU A 186 21.09 3.47 8.63
N ASN A 187 20.38 3.00 9.66
CA ASN A 187 19.49 3.86 10.44
C ASN A 187 20.27 4.93 11.23
N LYS A 188 21.47 4.62 11.73
CA LYS A 188 22.35 5.62 12.35
C LYS A 188 22.72 6.73 11.37
N HIS A 189 23.01 6.39 10.10
CA HIS A 189 23.25 7.40 9.08
C HIS A 189 22.00 8.23 8.79
N LEU A 190 20.84 7.58 8.64
CA LEU A 190 19.56 8.26 8.37
C LEU A 190 19.17 9.24 9.49
N GLN A 191 19.38 8.86 10.75
CA GLN A 191 19.12 9.74 11.89
C GLN A 191 19.96 11.02 11.84
N HIS A 192 21.21 10.97 11.36
CA HIS A 192 22.02 12.18 11.16
C HIS A 192 21.52 13.07 10.00
N LEU A 193 20.78 12.50 9.04
CA LEU A 193 20.21 13.26 7.92
C LEU A 193 18.89 13.95 8.29
N MET A 194 18.10 13.34 9.17
CA MET A 194 16.87 13.92 9.69
C MET A 194 16.46 13.22 10.99
N ASP A 195 16.07 14.00 12.00
CA ASP A 195 15.65 13.44 13.27
C ASP A 195 14.41 12.54 13.17
N GLY A 196 14.57 11.31 13.66
CA GLY A 196 13.55 10.27 13.64
C GLY A 196 13.51 9.50 12.31
N LEU A 197 14.40 9.79 11.36
CA LEU A 197 14.45 9.10 10.08
C LEU A 197 15.02 7.69 10.23
N THR A 198 14.27 6.74 9.69
CA THR A 198 14.67 5.34 9.60
C THR A 198 14.26 4.78 8.25
N ALA A 199 14.81 3.64 7.85
CA ALA A 199 14.52 3.02 6.56
C ALA A 199 13.01 2.77 6.33
N LYS A 200 12.24 2.46 7.39
CA LYS A 200 10.79 2.26 7.31
C LYS A 200 10.03 3.52 6.89
N VAL A 201 10.56 4.72 7.20
CA VAL A 201 9.90 6.00 6.88
C VAL A 201 9.81 6.19 5.36
N PHE A 202 10.82 5.75 4.60
CA PHE A 202 10.78 5.81 3.13
C PHE A 202 9.60 5.04 2.55
N ARG A 203 9.28 3.85 3.10
CA ARG A 203 8.10 3.10 2.64
C ARG A 203 6.79 3.84 2.93
N THR A 204 6.66 4.47 4.10
CA THR A 204 5.48 5.30 4.43
C THR A 204 5.39 6.54 3.54
N TYR A 205 6.51 7.23 3.34
CA TYR A 205 6.61 8.40 2.46
C TYR A 205 6.22 8.06 1.01
N ASN A 206 6.88 7.06 0.41
CA ASN A 206 6.62 6.64 -0.96
C ASN A 206 5.17 6.15 -1.15
N ALA A 207 4.65 5.36 -0.21
CA ALA A 207 3.27 4.91 -0.26
C ALA A 207 2.26 6.07 -0.21
N SER A 208 2.46 7.03 0.69
CA SER A 208 1.56 8.17 0.86
C SER A 208 1.62 9.14 -0.33
N ILE A 209 2.83 9.51 -0.78
CA ILE A 209 2.98 10.42 -1.93
C ILE A 209 2.44 9.79 -3.22
N THR A 210 2.69 8.50 -3.46
CA THR A 210 2.13 7.78 -4.62
C THR A 210 0.60 7.76 -4.57
N LEU A 211 -0.02 7.55 -3.40
CA LEU A 211 -1.48 7.63 -3.32
C LEU A 211 -1.99 9.01 -3.74
N GLN A 212 -1.40 10.08 -3.19
CA GLN A 212 -1.83 11.45 -3.48
C GLN A 212 -1.66 11.80 -4.96
N GLU A 213 -0.52 11.45 -5.56
CA GLU A 213 -0.24 11.67 -6.98
C GLU A 213 -1.18 10.88 -7.88
N GLN A 214 -1.41 9.60 -7.57
CA GLN A 214 -2.32 8.74 -8.35
C GLN A 214 -3.77 9.17 -8.21
N LEU A 215 -4.23 9.60 -7.03
CA LEU A 215 -5.58 10.16 -6.88
C LEU A 215 -5.73 11.43 -7.70
N LYS A 216 -4.71 12.30 -7.74
CA LYS A 216 -4.71 13.51 -8.56
C LYS A 216 -4.73 13.19 -10.06
N ALA A 217 -4.03 12.14 -10.50
CA ALA A 217 -3.94 11.77 -11.90
C ALA A 217 -5.15 10.97 -12.42
N LEU A 218 -5.76 10.12 -11.58
CA LEU A 218 -6.78 9.15 -11.99
C LEU A 218 -8.22 9.59 -11.69
N THR A 219 -8.43 10.56 -10.81
CA THR A 219 -9.80 10.98 -10.45
C THR A 219 -10.32 11.98 -11.48
N ASN A 220 -11.36 11.59 -12.21
CA ASN A 220 -12.13 12.51 -13.04
C ASN A 220 -13.25 13.18 -12.21
N PRO A 221 -13.32 14.52 -12.13
CA PRO A 221 -14.38 15.22 -11.41
C PRO A 221 -15.79 14.90 -11.89
N GLU A 222 -15.96 14.57 -13.19
CA GLU A 222 -17.26 14.31 -13.81
C GLU A 222 -17.77 12.87 -13.59
N ASP A 223 -16.92 11.97 -13.09
CA ASP A 223 -17.33 10.57 -12.87
C ASP A 223 -18.41 10.46 -11.80
N ASP A 224 -19.26 9.43 -11.89
CA ASP A 224 -20.15 9.11 -10.79
C ASP A 224 -19.38 8.57 -9.56
N VAL A 225 -20.09 8.34 -8.45
CA VAL A 225 -19.49 7.81 -7.22
C VAL A 225 -18.77 6.47 -7.48
N ALA A 226 -19.27 5.62 -8.39
CA ALA A 226 -18.65 4.32 -8.67
C ALA A 226 -17.33 4.47 -9.45
N GLY A 227 -17.29 5.35 -10.46
CA GLY A 227 -16.08 5.68 -11.20
C GLY A 227 -14.99 6.25 -10.30
N LYS A 228 -15.34 7.22 -9.45
CA LYS A 228 -14.40 7.79 -8.47
C LYS A 228 -13.85 6.75 -7.50
N LEU A 229 -14.67 5.81 -7.03
CA LEU A 229 -14.22 4.70 -6.17
C LEU A 229 -13.27 3.74 -6.90
N LEU A 230 -13.49 3.48 -8.19
CA LEU A 230 -12.56 2.70 -9.01
C LEU A 230 -11.20 3.41 -9.12
N SER A 231 -11.20 4.72 -9.37
CA SER A 231 -9.96 5.52 -9.39
C SER A 231 -9.22 5.47 -8.05
N TYR A 232 -9.94 5.55 -6.93
CA TYR A 232 -9.34 5.38 -5.60
C TYR A 232 -8.70 4.00 -5.43
N ASN A 233 -9.40 2.93 -5.83
CA ASN A 233 -8.86 1.57 -5.72
C ASN A 233 -7.64 1.35 -6.62
N ARG A 234 -7.63 1.90 -7.83
CA ARG A 234 -6.46 1.89 -8.72
C ARG A 234 -5.27 2.64 -8.13
N ALA A 235 -5.51 3.81 -7.52
CA ALA A 235 -4.46 4.55 -6.81
C ALA A 235 -3.87 3.73 -5.65
N ASN A 236 -4.71 3.10 -4.81
CA ASN A 236 -4.23 2.23 -3.74
C ASN A 236 -3.56 0.94 -4.29
N ARG A 237 -4.00 0.42 -5.44
CA ARG A 237 -3.38 -0.72 -6.11
C ARG A 237 -1.96 -0.39 -6.55
N ALA A 238 -1.71 0.78 -7.11
CA ALA A 238 -0.36 1.25 -7.45
C ALA A 238 0.55 1.25 -6.21
N VAL A 239 0.04 1.72 -5.06
CA VAL A 239 0.78 1.67 -3.79
C VAL A 239 1.03 0.24 -3.31
N ALA A 240 0.03 -0.64 -3.42
CA ALA A 240 0.17 -2.03 -3.03
C ALA A 240 1.20 -2.77 -3.89
N ILE A 241 1.25 -2.49 -5.20
CA ILE A 241 2.29 -3.00 -6.13
C ILE A 241 3.67 -2.49 -5.70
N LEU A 242 3.82 -1.19 -5.49
CA LEU A 242 5.07 -0.59 -5.01
C LEU A 242 5.57 -1.24 -3.71
N CYS A 243 4.65 -1.55 -2.79
CA CYS A 243 4.98 -2.16 -1.50
C CYS A 243 5.10 -3.70 -1.54
N ASN A 244 4.94 -4.31 -2.72
CA ASN A 244 4.84 -5.76 -2.91
C ASN A 244 3.81 -6.44 -2.00
N HIS A 245 2.64 -5.82 -1.81
CA HIS A 245 1.52 -6.39 -1.07
C HIS A 245 0.71 -7.33 -1.97
N GLN A 246 1.21 -8.55 -2.11
CA GLN A 246 0.58 -9.60 -2.91
C GLN A 246 -0.31 -10.51 -2.05
N ARG A 247 -1.24 -11.21 -2.70
CA ARG A 247 -2.00 -12.32 -2.14
C ARG A 247 -2.19 -13.41 -3.18
N SER A 248 -2.36 -14.64 -2.73
CA SER A 248 -2.85 -15.72 -3.61
C SER A 248 -4.27 -15.41 -4.08
N ILE A 249 -4.61 -15.90 -5.27
CA ILE A 249 -5.97 -15.79 -5.80
C ILE A 249 -6.89 -16.58 -4.86
N PRO A 250 -7.96 -15.97 -4.32
CA PRO A 250 -8.89 -16.67 -3.43
C PRO A 250 -9.49 -17.91 -4.12
N LYS A 251 -9.64 -19.03 -3.39
CA LYS A 251 -10.22 -20.27 -3.94
C LYS A 251 -11.62 -20.08 -4.52
N THR A 252 -12.38 -19.12 -4.00
CA THR A 252 -13.74 -18.79 -4.44
C THR A 252 -13.78 -17.78 -5.60
N TYR A 253 -12.62 -17.30 -6.06
CA TYR A 253 -12.52 -16.23 -7.06
C TYR A 253 -13.26 -16.56 -8.35
N ALA A 254 -12.93 -17.69 -9.01
CA ALA A 254 -13.49 -18.09 -10.29
C ALA A 254 -15.04 -18.15 -10.26
N ARG A 255 -15.59 -18.86 -9.27
CA ARG A 255 -17.05 -18.94 -9.05
C ARG A 255 -17.67 -17.55 -8.86
N SER A 256 -17.02 -16.70 -8.06
CA SER A 256 -17.52 -15.37 -7.76
C SER A 256 -17.41 -14.39 -8.94
N MET A 257 -16.50 -14.61 -9.89
CA MET A 257 -16.41 -13.88 -11.16
C MET A 257 -17.47 -14.38 -12.14
N GLN A 258 -17.67 -15.69 -12.25
CA GLN A 258 -18.71 -16.27 -13.09
C GLN A 258 -20.11 -15.75 -12.72
N VAL A 259 -20.44 -15.72 -11.42
CA VAL A 259 -21.73 -15.18 -10.93
C VAL A 259 -21.87 -13.68 -11.26
N LEU A 260 -20.78 -12.92 -11.21
CA LEU A 260 -20.80 -11.50 -11.57
C LEU A 260 -20.98 -11.31 -13.08
N GLN A 261 -20.31 -12.12 -13.90
CA GLN A 261 -20.46 -12.09 -15.35
C GLN A 261 -21.89 -12.44 -15.78
N GLN A 262 -22.50 -13.47 -15.19
CA GLN A 262 -23.90 -13.82 -15.47
C GLN A 262 -24.86 -12.66 -15.15
N LYS A 263 -24.61 -11.91 -14.07
CA LYS A 263 -25.39 -10.70 -13.74
C LYS A 263 -25.18 -9.58 -14.75
N ILE A 264 -23.95 -9.40 -15.23
CA ILE A 264 -23.63 -8.43 -16.28
C ILE A 264 -24.37 -8.80 -17.57
N ASP A 265 -24.30 -10.06 -18.00
CA ASP A 265 -24.91 -10.51 -19.25
C ASP A 265 -26.44 -10.39 -19.19
N ALA A 266 -27.06 -10.78 -18.06
CA ALA A 266 -28.49 -10.56 -17.85
C ALA A 266 -28.87 -9.07 -17.86
N LYS A 267 -28.02 -8.19 -17.33
CA LYS A 267 -28.26 -6.74 -17.34
C LYS A 267 -28.06 -6.14 -18.73
N LYS A 268 -27.08 -6.62 -19.51
CA LYS A 268 -26.89 -6.23 -20.92
C LYS A 268 -28.14 -6.52 -21.74
N LYS A 269 -28.72 -7.72 -21.59
CA LYS A 269 -29.96 -8.08 -22.27
C LYS A 269 -31.11 -7.13 -21.92
N GLN A 270 -31.26 -6.74 -20.64
CA GLN A 270 -32.27 -5.76 -20.23
C GLN A 270 -32.05 -4.37 -20.84
N VAL A 271 -30.79 -3.96 -21.01
CA VAL A 271 -30.45 -2.70 -21.68
C VAL A 271 -30.80 -2.76 -23.17
N GLU A 272 -30.45 -3.84 -23.85
CA GLU A 272 -30.78 -4.04 -25.27
C GLU A 272 -32.30 -4.04 -25.50
N GLU A 273 -33.07 -4.77 -24.69
CA GLU A 273 -34.54 -4.76 -24.73
C GLU A 273 -35.10 -3.35 -24.51
N ALA A 274 -34.57 -2.60 -23.53
CA ALA A 274 -35.00 -1.22 -23.27
C ALA A 274 -34.61 -0.25 -24.40
N GLN A 275 -33.48 -0.45 -25.07
CA GLN A 275 -33.07 0.33 -26.24
C GLN A 275 -34.03 0.14 -27.41
N GLU A 276 -34.46 -1.10 -27.67
CA GLU A 276 -35.49 -1.39 -28.67
C GLU A 276 -36.84 -0.75 -28.34
N GLU A 277 -37.25 -0.80 -27.07
CA GLU A 277 -38.49 -0.14 -26.62
C GLU A 277 -38.43 1.39 -26.77
N VAL A 278 -37.28 2.01 -26.47
CA VAL A 278 -37.09 3.45 -26.70
C VAL A 278 -37.20 3.77 -28.18
N LYS A 279 -36.56 2.99 -29.06
CA LYS A 279 -36.64 3.20 -30.50
C LYS A 279 -38.09 3.12 -31.02
N LYS A 280 -38.86 2.11 -30.58
CA LYS A 280 -40.28 1.99 -30.93
C LYS A 280 -41.11 3.19 -30.44
N ALA A 281 -40.85 3.67 -29.23
CA ALA A 281 -41.53 4.85 -28.67
C ALA A 281 -41.12 6.15 -29.39
N GLU A 282 -39.89 6.25 -29.91
CA GLU A 282 -39.46 7.38 -30.74
C GLU A 282 -40.17 7.39 -32.09
N ASP A 283 -40.35 6.22 -32.70
CA ASP A 283 -41.08 6.09 -33.96
C ASP A 283 -42.58 6.40 -33.75
N GLU A 284 -43.22 5.88 -32.69
CA GLU A 284 -44.62 6.20 -32.34
C GLU A 284 -44.84 7.69 -32.08
N PHE A 285 -43.90 8.35 -31.40
CA PHE A 285 -43.97 9.79 -31.14
C PHE A 285 -43.85 10.62 -32.42
N LYS A 286 -42.99 10.21 -33.38
CA LYS A 286 -42.89 10.88 -34.70
C LYS A 286 -44.17 10.74 -35.51
N ASP A 287 -44.87 9.62 -35.39
CA ASP A 287 -46.09 9.36 -36.14
C ASP A 287 -47.31 10.09 -35.54
N THR A 288 -47.38 10.20 -34.22
CA THR A 288 -48.57 10.72 -33.50
C THR A 288 -48.45 12.17 -33.03
N GLU A 289 -47.24 12.63 -32.69
CA GLU A 289 -46.93 13.94 -32.10
C GLU A 289 -47.83 14.32 -30.90
N ASP A 290 -48.35 13.33 -30.17
CA ASP A 290 -49.26 13.57 -29.04
C ASP A 290 -48.54 13.53 -27.67
N ALA A 291 -49.14 14.20 -26.69
CA ALA A 291 -48.59 14.32 -25.35
C ALA A 291 -48.46 12.99 -24.59
N LYS A 292 -49.23 11.97 -24.97
CA LYS A 292 -49.19 10.63 -24.36
C LYS A 292 -48.00 9.83 -24.90
N ALA A 293 -47.74 9.91 -26.20
CA ALA A 293 -46.56 9.32 -26.83
C ALA A 293 -45.27 9.99 -26.33
N GLU A 294 -45.26 11.32 -26.17
CA GLU A 294 -44.12 12.04 -25.57
C GLU A 294 -43.83 11.57 -24.13
N ALA A 295 -44.86 11.49 -23.28
CA ALA A 295 -44.72 11.02 -21.90
C ALA A 295 -44.25 9.55 -21.81
N ASN A 296 -44.68 8.69 -22.74
CA ASN A 296 -44.22 7.30 -22.82
C ASN A 296 -42.74 7.22 -23.21
N LEU A 297 -42.32 8.00 -24.22
CA LEU A 297 -40.93 8.09 -24.65
C LEU A 297 -40.01 8.56 -23.50
N GLU A 298 -40.38 9.63 -22.81
CA GLU A 298 -39.64 10.17 -21.66
C GLU A 298 -39.47 9.12 -20.55
N LYS A 299 -40.53 8.34 -20.27
CA LYS A 299 -40.51 7.26 -19.27
C LYS A 299 -39.56 6.12 -19.68
N LYS A 300 -39.57 5.71 -20.96
CA LYS A 300 -38.68 4.67 -21.49
C LYS A 300 -37.22 5.12 -21.52
N LYS A 301 -36.95 6.37 -21.92
CA LYS A 301 -35.60 6.98 -21.85
C LYS A 301 -35.04 7.01 -20.43
N LYS A 302 -35.86 7.39 -19.44
CA LYS A 302 -35.47 7.33 -18.01
C LYS A 302 -35.16 5.91 -17.55
N LEU A 303 -35.95 4.92 -17.98
CA LEU A 303 -35.69 3.51 -17.65
C LEU A 303 -34.38 3.02 -18.26
N LEU A 304 -34.14 3.31 -19.55
CA LEU A 304 -32.91 2.95 -20.24
C LEU A 304 -31.67 3.52 -19.53
N LYS A 305 -31.67 4.83 -19.26
CA LYS A 305 -30.59 5.49 -18.53
C LYS A 305 -30.28 4.81 -17.20
N ARG A 306 -31.32 4.46 -16.43
CA ARG A 306 -31.17 3.75 -15.15
C ARG A 306 -30.54 2.36 -15.32
N LEU A 307 -30.91 1.62 -16.36
CA LEU A 307 -30.36 0.30 -16.65
C LEU A 307 -28.90 0.39 -17.10
N GLU A 308 -28.56 1.38 -17.92
CA GLU A 308 -27.19 1.67 -18.35
C GLU A 308 -26.29 2.03 -17.15
N GLU A 309 -26.76 2.88 -16.23
CA GLU A 309 -26.04 3.19 -14.99
C GLU A 309 -25.82 1.96 -14.11
N GLN A 310 -26.80 1.06 -14.01
CA GLN A 310 -26.66 -0.20 -13.28
C GLN A 310 -25.65 -1.14 -13.94
N LEU A 311 -25.67 -1.23 -15.26
CA LEU A 311 -24.72 -2.02 -16.04
C LEU A 311 -23.29 -1.49 -15.87
N ALA A 312 -23.11 -0.17 -15.95
CA ALA A 312 -21.83 0.49 -15.74
C ALA A 312 -21.25 0.15 -14.34
N LYS A 313 -22.08 0.20 -13.30
CA LYS A 313 -21.69 -0.17 -11.92
C LYS A 313 -21.23 -1.63 -11.81
N LEU A 314 -21.94 -2.57 -12.47
CA LEU A 314 -21.54 -3.98 -12.48
C LEU A 314 -20.22 -4.20 -13.22
N ASN A 315 -20.02 -3.54 -14.36
CA ASN A 315 -18.77 -3.60 -15.11
C ASN A 315 -17.60 -3.04 -14.29
N ILE A 316 -17.78 -1.89 -13.63
CA ILE A 316 -16.79 -1.31 -12.71
C ILE A 316 -16.42 -2.31 -11.60
N GLN A 317 -17.41 -2.96 -11.00
CA GLN A 317 -17.19 -3.97 -9.96
C GLN A 317 -16.40 -5.18 -10.49
N ALA A 318 -16.66 -5.63 -11.72
CA ALA A 318 -15.92 -6.72 -12.34
C ALA A 318 -14.47 -6.32 -12.62
N THR A 319 -14.26 -5.12 -13.16
CA THR A 319 -12.92 -4.55 -13.39
C THR A 319 -12.13 -4.47 -12.08
N ASP A 320 -12.69 -3.86 -11.04
CA ASP A 320 -12.02 -3.72 -9.74
C ASP A 320 -11.63 -5.08 -9.13
N LYS A 321 -12.48 -6.08 -9.29
CA LYS A 321 -12.23 -7.44 -8.78
C LYS A 321 -11.15 -8.18 -9.56
N GLU A 322 -11.14 -8.05 -10.88
CA GLU A 322 -10.12 -8.64 -11.76
C GLU A 322 -8.75 -8.00 -11.53
N GLU A 323 -8.72 -6.68 -11.47
CA GLU A 323 -7.52 -5.90 -11.18
C GLU A 323 -6.90 -6.27 -9.81
N ASN A 324 -7.73 -6.52 -8.79
CA ASN A 324 -7.25 -6.80 -7.44
C ASN A 324 -7.12 -8.30 -7.09
N LYS A 325 -7.25 -9.23 -8.05
CA LYS A 325 -7.27 -10.68 -7.76
C LYS A 325 -6.04 -11.20 -7.01
N GLN A 326 -4.86 -10.62 -7.28
CA GLN A 326 -3.57 -10.98 -6.66
C GLN A 326 -2.99 -9.88 -5.74
N ILE A 327 -3.74 -8.79 -5.50
CA ILE A 327 -3.23 -7.61 -4.77
C ILE A 327 -3.96 -7.44 -3.44
N ALA A 328 -3.20 -7.18 -2.37
CA ALA A 328 -3.71 -7.00 -1.01
C ALA A 328 -3.73 -5.50 -0.62
N LEU A 329 -4.87 -4.85 -0.84
CA LEU A 329 -5.07 -3.41 -0.60
C LEU A 329 -5.16 -3.01 0.89
N GLY A 330 -5.49 -3.95 1.78
CA GLY A 330 -5.77 -3.64 3.19
C GLY A 330 -4.52 -3.18 3.95
N THR A 331 -3.37 -3.80 3.68
CA THR A 331 -2.13 -3.54 4.41
C THR A 331 -1.59 -2.14 4.14
N SER A 332 -1.57 -1.69 2.88
CA SER A 332 -1.20 -0.32 2.50
C SER A 332 -2.15 0.68 3.16
N LYS A 333 -3.45 0.48 2.96
CA LYS A 333 -4.54 1.34 3.44
C LYS A 333 -4.50 1.60 4.94
N LEU A 334 -4.14 0.59 5.74
CA LEU A 334 -4.15 0.70 7.21
C LEU A 334 -2.86 1.27 7.79
N ASN A 335 -1.70 1.06 7.15
CA ASN A 335 -0.42 1.22 7.82
C ASN A 335 0.56 2.17 7.11
N TYR A 336 0.40 2.39 5.80
CA TYR A 336 1.37 3.10 4.97
C TYR A 336 0.81 4.35 4.29
N LEU A 337 -0.51 4.46 4.15
CA LEU A 337 -1.18 5.63 3.58
C LEU A 337 -1.58 6.60 4.69
N ASP A 338 -1.20 7.87 4.57
CA ASP A 338 -1.70 8.92 5.46
C ASP A 338 -3.22 9.05 5.28
N PRO A 339 -4.03 8.75 6.32
CA PRO A 339 -5.50 8.75 6.19
C PRO A 339 -6.07 10.13 5.84
N ARG A 340 -5.33 11.22 6.08
CA ARG A 340 -5.76 12.58 5.73
C ARG A 340 -5.84 12.79 4.22
N ILE A 341 -5.01 12.08 3.43
CA ILE A 341 -5.10 12.08 1.95
C ILE A 341 -6.48 11.57 1.52
N SER A 342 -6.89 10.42 2.08
CA SER A 342 -8.18 9.81 1.76
C SER A 342 -9.36 10.64 2.25
N VAL A 343 -9.24 11.25 3.44
CA VAL A 343 -10.27 12.15 3.99
C VAL A 343 -10.43 13.40 3.11
N ALA A 344 -9.33 14.03 2.71
CA ALA A 344 -9.34 15.21 1.85
C ALA A 344 -9.96 14.92 0.49
N TRP A 345 -9.58 13.80 -0.12
CA TRP A 345 -10.19 13.33 -1.36
C TRP A 345 -11.70 13.06 -1.21
N CYS A 346 -12.12 12.45 -0.10
CA CYS A 346 -13.54 12.23 0.17
C CYS A 346 -14.32 13.54 0.29
N LYS A 347 -13.80 14.52 1.05
CA LYS A 347 -14.42 15.85 1.21
C LYS A 347 -14.50 16.58 -0.13
N LYS A 348 -13.39 16.64 -0.87
CA LYS A 348 -13.27 17.33 -2.17
C LYS A 348 -14.27 16.86 -3.23
N PHE A 349 -14.57 15.56 -3.26
CA PHE A 349 -15.46 14.96 -4.26
C PHE A 349 -16.82 14.54 -3.70
N GLY A 350 -17.17 14.94 -2.48
CA GLY A 350 -18.44 14.60 -1.84
C GLY A 350 -18.66 13.09 -1.65
N ILE A 351 -17.59 12.31 -1.50
CA ILE A 351 -17.67 10.86 -1.30
C ILE A 351 -17.83 10.56 0.19
N PRO A 352 -18.87 9.84 0.62
CA PRO A 352 -19.01 9.47 2.02
C PRO A 352 -17.84 8.61 2.49
N ILE A 353 -17.23 8.96 3.62
CA ILE A 353 -16.00 8.34 4.12
C ILE A 353 -16.19 6.83 4.38
N GLU A 354 -17.41 6.38 4.66
CA GLU A 354 -17.76 4.97 4.82
C GLU A 354 -17.61 4.12 3.57
N ARG A 355 -17.58 4.75 2.39
CA ARG A 355 -17.28 4.06 1.12
C ARG A 355 -15.80 3.71 1.01
N ILE A 356 -14.94 4.46 1.71
CA ILE A 356 -13.52 4.15 1.82
C ILE A 356 -13.24 3.33 3.08
N TYR A 357 -13.61 3.82 4.26
CA TYR A 357 -13.27 3.17 5.54
C TYR A 357 -14.47 2.49 6.18
N ASN A 358 -14.31 1.21 6.55
CA ASN A 358 -15.31 0.51 7.37
C ASN A 358 -15.35 1.06 8.81
N LYS A 359 -16.29 0.59 9.64
CA LYS A 359 -16.49 1.09 11.01
C LYS A 359 -15.19 1.13 11.84
N THR A 360 -14.48 0.01 11.94
CA THR A 360 -13.23 -0.10 12.72
C THR A 360 -12.13 0.79 12.17
N GLN A 361 -12.06 0.96 10.84
CA GLN A 361 -11.10 1.86 10.20
C GLN A 361 -11.40 3.33 10.52
N ARG A 362 -12.69 3.72 10.54
CA ARG A 362 -13.10 5.08 10.94
C ARG A 362 -12.79 5.35 12.41
N GLU A 363 -12.98 4.37 13.29
CA GLU A 363 -12.58 4.48 14.70
C GLU A 363 -11.06 4.67 14.87
N LYS A 364 -10.25 3.91 14.11
CA LYS A 364 -8.79 4.08 14.10
C LYS A 364 -8.36 5.47 13.60
N PHE A 365 -8.99 5.95 12.53
CA PHE A 365 -8.62 7.18 11.85
C PHE A 365 -9.50 8.38 12.23
N ALA A 366 -10.19 8.31 13.37
CA ALA A 366 -11.05 9.39 13.84
C ALA A 366 -10.30 10.74 13.92
N TRP A 367 -9.05 10.70 14.36
CA TRP A 367 -8.16 11.87 14.41
C TRP A 367 -8.00 12.55 13.03
N ALA A 368 -7.87 11.77 11.95
CA ALA A 368 -7.69 12.30 10.60
C ALA A 368 -9.00 12.80 9.99
N ILE A 369 -10.10 12.12 10.26
CA ILE A 369 -11.45 12.47 9.77
C ILE A 369 -11.87 13.84 10.31
N ASP A 370 -11.61 14.07 11.60
CA ASP A 370 -11.95 15.31 12.30
C ASP A 370 -11.05 16.47 11.85
N MET A 371 -9.73 16.27 11.80
CA MET A 371 -8.78 17.37 11.62
C MET A 371 -8.49 17.79 10.16
N ALA A 372 -8.69 16.91 9.17
CA ALA A 372 -8.23 17.18 7.81
C ALA A 372 -9.29 17.92 6.96
N GLY A 373 -8.90 19.04 6.34
CA GLY A 373 -9.69 19.72 5.31
C GLY A 373 -9.59 19.06 3.93
N GLU A 374 -10.36 19.56 2.96
CA GLU A 374 -10.32 19.10 1.56
C GLU A 374 -9.03 19.48 0.82
N ASP A 375 -8.34 20.51 1.29
CA ASP A 375 -7.08 21.02 0.72
C ASP A 375 -5.82 20.39 1.34
N PHE A 376 -5.96 19.34 2.15
CA PHE A 376 -4.80 18.71 2.78
C PHE A 376 -3.83 18.16 1.71
N GLU A 377 -2.57 18.54 1.85
CA GLU A 377 -1.46 18.01 1.06
C GLU A 377 -0.42 17.35 1.98
N PHE A 378 -0.18 16.05 1.74
CA PHE A 378 0.92 15.28 2.34
C PHE A 378 2.24 15.80 1.80
#